data_AF-A0A9E0YKQ6-F1
#
_entry.id   AF-A0A9E0YKQ6-F1
#
_cell.length_a   1.000
_cell.length_b   1.000
_cell.length_c   1.000
_cell.angle_alpha   90.00
_cell.angle_beta   90.00
_cell.angle_gamma   90.00
#
_symmetry.space_group_name_H-M   'P 1'
#
loop_
_entity.id
_entity.type
_entity.pdbx_description
1 polymer ?
#
loop_
_entity_poly.entity_id
_entity_poly.type
_entity_poly.pdbx_seq_one_letter_code
_entity_poly.pdbx_strand_id
1 'polypeptide(L)'
;MKSELKSIDSCSVPALGLGTWKLRGKECEETVRKAIDLGYRHIDTAIFYDNEEEVGKAIKDHSREELFVTTKVWKDKLHYEDFKRSAEGSLKRMDTDYIDLLLIHWPNPEIPL
;
A
#
# COMPACT_ATOMS: atom_id res chain seq x y z
N MET A 1 18.67 -5.67 -9.88
CA MET A 1 19.25 -4.43 -9.33
C MET A 1 18.90 -4.40 -7.85
N LYS A 2 19.85 -4.23 -6.92
CA LYS A 2 19.49 -4.10 -5.50
C LYS A 2 18.91 -2.70 -5.28
N SER A 3 17.66 -2.60 -4.83
CA SER A 3 17.05 -1.31 -4.49
C SER A 3 17.84 -0.67 -3.35
N GLU A 4 18.15 0.61 -3.48
CA GLU A 4 18.67 1.40 -2.36
C GLU A 4 17.64 1.38 -1.22
N LEU A 5 18.10 1.14 0.01
CA LEU A 5 17.26 1.12 1.20
C LEU A 5 17.50 2.39 2.03
N LYS A 6 16.43 2.97 2.56
CA LYS A 6 16.45 4.01 3.59
C LYS A 6 16.00 3.41 4.91
N SER A 7 16.58 3.87 6.01
CA SER A 7 16.17 3.48 7.35
C SER A 7 15.24 4.55 7.94
N ILE A 8 14.08 4.13 8.42
CA ILE A 8 13.18 4.94 9.26
C ILE A 8 13.06 4.17 10.58
N ASP A 9 13.71 4.69 11.62
CA ASP A 9 13.94 3.99 12.88
C ASP A 9 14.49 2.57 12.66
N SER A 10 13.70 1.53 12.98
CA SER A 10 14.07 0.12 12.81
C SER A 10 13.61 -0.50 11.49
N CYS A 11 12.85 0.24 10.66
CA CYS A 11 12.34 -0.24 9.38
C CYS A 11 13.29 0.11 8.22
N SER A 12 13.50 -0.85 7.32
CA SER A 12 14.19 -0.64 6.05
C SER A 12 13.18 -0.50 4.93
N VAL A 13 13.18 0.66 4.27
CA VAL A 13 12.21 1.03 3.23
C VAL A 13 12.94 1.18 1.89
N PRO A 14 12.48 0.56 0.79
CA PRO A 14 13.05 0.84 -0.53
C PRO A 14 12.89 2.31 -0.89
N ALA A 15 14.01 2.95 -1.27
CA ALA A 15 14.09 4.38 -1.57
C ALA A 15 13.25 4.79 -2.78
N LEU A 16 12.99 3.85 -3.69
CA LEU A 16 12.16 4.02 -4.86
C LEU A 16 10.98 3.05 -4.81
N GLY A 17 9.78 3.56 -5.06
CA GLY A 17 8.55 2.79 -5.13
C GLY A 17 7.65 3.21 -6.29
N LEU A 18 6.66 2.37 -6.59
CA LEU A 18 5.62 2.64 -7.57
C LEU A 18 4.37 3.18 -6.86
N GLY A 19 3.98 4.41 -7.19
CA GLY A 19 2.67 4.95 -6.81
C GLY A 19 1.57 4.52 -7.78
N THR A 20 0.40 4.18 -7.24
CA THR A 20 -0.71 3.62 -8.04
C THR A 20 -1.91 4.55 -8.23
N TRP A 21 -1.82 5.82 -7.78
CA TRP A 21 -2.91 6.78 -7.98
C TRP A 21 -3.26 6.92 -9.47
N LYS A 22 -4.56 6.88 -9.77
CA LYS A 22 -5.19 6.89 -11.12
C LYS A 22 -5.08 5.60 -11.94
N LEU A 23 -4.31 4.60 -11.50
CA LEU A 23 -4.33 3.29 -12.16
C LEU A 23 -5.59 2.52 -11.77
N ARG A 24 -6.27 1.88 -12.73
CA ARG A 24 -7.52 1.14 -12.51
C ARG A 24 -7.57 -0.16 -13.29
N GLY A 25 -8.32 -1.12 -12.78
CA GLY A 25 -8.60 -2.39 -13.45
C GLY A 25 -7.33 -3.09 -13.94
N LYS A 26 -7.42 -3.69 -15.13
CA LYS A 26 -6.33 -4.50 -15.70
C LYS A 26 -5.01 -3.73 -15.85
N GLU A 27 -5.07 -2.43 -16.17
CA GLU A 27 -3.87 -1.59 -16.29
C GLU A 27 -3.13 -1.47 -14.96
N CYS A 28 -3.86 -1.33 -13.85
CA CYS A 28 -3.26 -1.27 -12.52
C CYS A 28 -2.53 -2.57 -12.18
N GLU A 29 -3.21 -3.71 -12.35
CA GLU A 29 -2.63 -5.02 -12.07
C GLU A 29 -1.38 -5.27 -12.93
N GLU A 30 -1.46 -5.05 -14.24
CA GLU A 30 -0.34 -5.27 -15.17
C GLU A 30 0.83 -4.33 -14.89
N THR A 31 0.56 -3.07 -14.55
CA THR A 31 1.61 -2.08 -14.22
C THR A 31 2.34 -2.46 -12.95
N VAL A 32 1.61 -2.86 -11.90
CA VAL A 32 2.20 -3.29 -10.62
C VAL A 32 3.04 -4.55 -10.83
N ARG A 33 2.49 -5.57 -11.51
CA ARG A 33 3.21 -6.81 -11.82
C ARG A 33 4.51 -6.52 -12.57
N LYS A 34 4.44 -5.72 -13.64
CA LYS A 34 5.60 -5.35 -14.45
C LYS A 34 6.64 -4.57 -13.65
N ALA A 35 6.23 -3.68 -12.74
CA ALA A 35 7.17 -2.97 -11.89
C ALA A 35 7.94 -3.94 -10.97
N ILE A 36 7.25 -4.91 -10.36
CA ILE A 36 7.88 -5.92 -9.51
C ILE A 36 8.87 -6.76 -10.32
N ASP A 37 8.49 -7.17 -11.53
CA ASP A 37 9.35 -7.93 -12.46
C ASP A 37 10.60 -7.14 -12.88
N LEU A 38 10.49 -5.81 -12.99
CA LEU A 38 11.62 -4.90 -13.27
C LEU A 38 12.50 -4.62 -12.04
N GLY A 39 12.12 -5.13 -10.86
CA GLY A 39 12.90 -5.02 -9.63
C GLY A 39 12.40 -3.97 -8.64
N TYR A 40 11.23 -3.36 -8.84
CA TYR A 40 10.59 -2.57 -7.78
C TYR A 40 10.20 -3.49 -6.63
N ARG A 41 10.34 -2.98 -5.40
CA ARG A 41 9.92 -3.70 -4.19
C ARG A 41 8.98 -2.87 -3.31
N HIS A 42 8.90 -1.56 -3.50
CA HIS A 42 7.96 -0.71 -2.77
C HIS A 42 6.75 -0.36 -3.65
N ILE A 43 5.54 -0.74 -3.21
CA ILE A 43 4.28 -0.43 -3.87
C ILE A 43 3.43 0.46 -2.96
N ASP A 44 3.00 1.61 -3.47
CA ASP A 44 2.15 2.57 -2.76
C ASP A 44 0.73 2.60 -3.36
N THR A 45 -0.26 2.32 -2.52
CA THR A 45 -1.69 2.41 -2.82
C THR A 45 -2.43 3.20 -1.72
N ALA A 46 -3.74 3.31 -1.84
CA ALA A 46 -4.62 3.86 -0.81
C ALA A 46 -6.04 3.36 -1.04
N ILE A 47 -6.84 3.30 0.03
CA ILE A 47 -8.27 2.97 -0.04
C ILE A 47 -9.00 3.91 -1.01
N PHE A 48 -8.70 5.20 -0.93
CA PHE A 48 -9.31 6.21 -1.80
C PHE A 48 -8.91 6.07 -3.28
N TYR A 49 -7.87 5.28 -3.58
CA TYR A 49 -7.49 5.01 -4.97
C TYR A 49 -8.34 3.91 -5.58
N ASP A 50 -9.20 3.21 -4.82
CA ASP A 50 -10.15 2.22 -5.37
C ASP A 50 -9.47 1.22 -6.33
N ASN A 51 -8.27 0.75 -5.95
CA ASN A 51 -7.48 -0.19 -6.73
C ASN A 51 -6.66 -1.18 -5.88
N GLU A 52 -6.99 -1.29 -4.59
CA GLU A 52 -6.30 -2.20 -3.67
C GLU A 52 -6.52 -3.68 -4.07
N GLU A 53 -7.64 -4.02 -4.70
CA GLU A 53 -7.87 -5.38 -5.20
C GLU A 53 -6.95 -5.74 -6.36
N GLU A 54 -6.72 -4.80 -7.29
CA GLU A 54 -5.79 -4.96 -8.40
C GLU A 54 -4.33 -5.04 -7.93
N VAL A 55 -3.96 -4.22 -6.95
CA VAL A 55 -2.64 -4.32 -6.30
C VAL A 55 -2.48 -5.67 -5.63
N GLY A 56 -3.50 -6.13 -4.88
CA GLY A 56 -3.53 -7.44 -4.23
C GLY A 56 -3.30 -8.60 -5.21
N LYS A 57 -4.01 -8.58 -6.34
CA LYS A 57 -3.82 -9.58 -7.41
C LYS A 57 -2.40 -9.59 -7.94
N ALA A 58 -1.80 -8.43 -8.15
CA ALA A 58 -0.45 -8.33 -8.71
C ALA A 58 0.66 -8.78 -7.74
N ILE A 59 0.51 -8.52 -6.43
CA ILE A 59 1.54 -8.88 -5.44
C ILE A 59 1.51 -10.37 -5.04
N LYS A 60 0.40 -11.08 -5.25
CA LYS A 60 0.26 -12.52 -4.94
C LYS A 60 1.14 -13.44 -5.77
N ASP A 61 1.59 -12.96 -6.93
CA ASP A 61 2.47 -13.72 -7.81
C ASP A 61 3.94 -13.76 -7.30
N HIS A 62 4.23 -13.07 -6.19
CA HIS A 62 5.58 -12.89 -5.65
C HIS A 62 5.62 -13.17 -4.13
N SER A 63 6.82 -13.47 -3.62
CA SER A 63 7.05 -13.59 -2.17
C SER A 63 6.70 -12.29 -1.46
N ARG A 64 5.69 -12.33 -0.58
CA ARG A 64 5.16 -11.14 0.09
C ARG A 64 6.22 -10.44 0.94
N GLU A 65 7.12 -11.21 1.54
CA GLU A 65 8.26 -10.76 2.36
C GLU A 65 9.34 -10.01 1.59
N GLU A 66 9.38 -10.11 0.26
CA GLU A 66 10.27 -9.30 -0.57
C GLU A 66 9.71 -7.91 -0.85
N LEU A 67 8.40 -7.72 -0.66
CA LEU A 67 7.68 -6.50 -1.00
C LEU A 67 7.47 -5.60 0.22
N PHE A 68 7.51 -4.30 -0.01
CA PHE A 68 7.14 -3.25 0.92
C PHE A 68 5.86 -2.59 0.41
N VAL A 69 4.71 -2.88 1.04
CA VAL A 69 3.40 -2.39 0.61
C VAL A 69 2.90 -1.31 1.57
N THR A 70 2.63 -0.13 1.01
CA THR A 70 2.10 1.02 1.72
C THR A 70 0.64 1.25 1.32
N THR A 71 -0.25 1.42 2.29
CA THR A 71 -1.61 1.94 2.06
C THR A 71 -1.98 3.05 3.06
N LYS A 72 -3.14 3.66 2.89
CA LYS A 72 -3.53 4.88 3.60
C LYS A 72 -4.99 4.86 4.02
N VAL A 73 -5.25 5.20 5.28
CA VAL A 73 -6.60 5.46 5.81
C VAL A 73 -7.05 6.87 5.41
N TRP A 74 -8.27 6.98 4.88
CA TRP A 74 -8.82 8.28 4.51
C TRP A 74 -9.21 9.11 5.74
N LYS A 75 -9.19 10.43 5.59
CA LYS A 75 -9.30 11.40 6.70
C LYS A 75 -10.62 11.35 7.48
N ASP A 76 -11.66 10.75 6.92
CA ASP A 76 -12.97 10.60 7.56
C ASP A 76 -13.10 9.29 8.38
N LYS A 77 -12.08 8.43 8.36
CA LYS A 77 -12.02 7.15 9.09
C LYS A 77 -10.99 7.16 10.21
N LEU A 78 -10.77 8.31 10.87
CA LEU A 78 -9.71 8.46 11.86
C LEU A 78 -10.15 8.19 13.31
N HIS A 79 -11.44 8.01 13.58
CA HIS A 79 -11.89 7.49 14.88
C HIS A 79 -11.44 6.03 15.05
N TYR A 80 -11.09 5.61 16.27
CA TYR A 80 -10.47 4.31 16.57
C TYR A 80 -11.10 3.11 15.84
N GLU A 81 -12.41 2.92 16.00
CA GLU A 81 -13.14 1.80 15.41
C GLU A 81 -13.24 1.89 13.88
N ASP A 82 -13.38 3.10 13.33
CA ASP A 82 -13.39 3.32 11.87
C ASP A 82 -12.02 3.08 11.26
N PHE A 83 -10.96 3.53 11.95
CA PHE A 83 -9.57 3.36 11.51
C PHE A 83 -9.23 1.88 11.43
N LYS A 84 -9.56 1.13 12.48
CA LYS A 84 -9.36 -0.32 12.54
C LYS A 84 -10.10 -1.04 11.41
N ARG A 85 -11.41 -0.77 11.24
CA ARG A 85 -12.20 -1.33 10.13
C ARG A 85 -11.65 -0.96 8.77
N SER A 86 -11.18 0.28 8.62
CA SER A 86 -10.61 0.77 7.37
C SER A 86 -9.33 0.02 7.01
N ALA A 87 -8.44 -0.19 7.98
CA ALA A 87 -7.20 -0.94 7.81
C ALA A 87 -7.46 -2.43 7.52
N GLU A 88 -8.34 -3.07 8.28
CA GLU A 88 -8.77 -4.47 8.03
C GLU A 88 -9.40 -4.63 6.65
N GLY A 89 -10.17 -3.64 6.20
CA GLY A 89 -10.73 -3.60 4.85
C GLY A 89 -9.66 -3.57 3.75
N SER A 90 -8.56 -2.85 3.96
CA SER A 90 -7.42 -2.84 3.03
C SER A 90 -6.75 -4.21 2.93
N LEU A 91 -6.51 -4.86 4.07
CA LEU A 91 -5.97 -6.23 4.10
C LEU A 91 -6.85 -7.20 3.32
N LYS A 92 -8.18 -7.11 3.53
CA LYS A 92 -9.16 -7.94 2.82
C LYS A 92 -9.18 -7.68 1.31
N ARG A 93 -9.14 -6.42 0.87
CA ARG A 93 -9.13 -6.09 -0.57
C ARG A 93 -7.85 -6.57 -1.25
N MET A 94 -6.70 -6.37 -0.61
CA MET A 94 -5.42 -6.86 -1.13
C MET A 94 -5.24 -8.38 -0.97
N ASP A 95 -6.07 -9.01 -0.14
CA ASP A 95 -5.97 -10.42 0.26
C ASP A 95 -4.56 -10.79 0.74
N THR A 96 -4.13 -10.08 1.78
CA THR A 96 -2.83 -10.25 2.45
C THR A 96 -2.99 -10.11 3.95
N ASP A 97 -2.14 -10.81 4.72
CA ASP A 97 -2.21 -10.79 6.19
C ASP A 97 -1.62 -9.52 6.80
N TYR A 98 -0.78 -8.79 6.08
CA TYR A 98 -0.11 -7.60 6.59
C TYR A 98 0.26 -6.55 5.52
N ILE A 99 0.45 -5.32 5.98
CA ILE A 99 1.04 -4.19 5.24
C ILE A 99 2.28 -3.71 5.98
N ASP A 100 3.25 -3.18 5.24
CA ASP A 100 4.53 -2.75 5.82
C ASP A 100 4.43 -1.34 6.40
N LEU A 101 3.57 -0.50 5.82
CA LEU A 101 3.33 0.86 6.26
C LEU A 101 1.87 1.28 6.07
N LEU A 102 1.26 1.77 7.15
CA LEU A 102 -0.07 2.39 7.14
C LEU A 102 0.05 3.87 7.44
N LEU A 103 -0.48 4.70 6.55
CA LEU A 103 -0.44 6.16 6.70
C LEU A 103 -1.83 6.74 6.92
N ILE A 104 -1.89 7.88 7.61
CA ILE A 104 -3.03 8.79 7.54
C ILE A 104 -2.89 9.55 6.22
N HIS A 105 -3.86 9.40 5.31
CA HIS A 105 -3.76 9.98 3.97
C HIS A 105 -3.79 11.52 4.01
N TRP A 106 -4.65 12.07 4.86
CA TRP A 106 -4.73 13.50 5.13
C TRP A 106 -5.12 13.71 6.60
N PRO A 107 -4.54 14.71 7.30
CA PRO A 107 -4.99 15.06 8.63
C PRO A 107 -6.45 15.53 8.60
N ASN A 108 -7.16 15.33 9.71
CA ASN A 108 -8.50 15.86 9.91
C ASN A 108 -8.54 16.66 11.22
N PRO A 109 -8.64 18.00 11.18
CA PRO A 109 -8.66 18.81 12.40
C PRO A 109 -9.92 18.59 13.25
N GLU A 110 -10.99 17.99 12.69
CA GLU A 110 -12.22 17.68 13.39
C GLU A 110 -12.14 16.37 14.18
N ILE A 111 -11.16 15.50 13.86
CA ILE A 111 -10.96 14.22 14.54
C ILE A 111 -9.63 14.27 15.30
N PRO A 112 -9.64 14.40 16.64
CA PRO A 112 -8.41 14.38 17.42
C PRO A 112 -7.77 12.98 17.34
N LEU A 113 -6.46 12.96 17.09
CA LEU A 113 -5.60 11.77 17.01
C LEU A 113 -4.79 11.60 18.28
#